data_AF-A0A1Q8QS42-F1
#
_entry.id   AF-A0A1Q8QS42-F1
#
_cell.length_a   1.000
_cell.length_b   1.000
_cell.length_c   1.000
_cell.angle_alpha   90.00
_cell.angle_beta   90.00
_cell.angle_gamma   90.00
#
_symmetry.space_group_name_H-M   'P 1'
#
loop_
_entity.id
_entity.type
_entity.pdbx_description
1 polymer ?
#
loop_
_entity_poly.entity_id
_entity_poly.type
_entity_poly.pdbx_seq_one_letter_code
_entity_poly.pdbx_strand_id
1 'polypeptide(L)'
;MASFNTFPSFLARWFQCEREENAHPRWKVPMTPTLKTKLHVTTDSRFLPLLQDSVRILAEIGGLSGRDILALELATEEAFLNIREHAYPDGTNGGVFLHGEIAAGELRLAFGDEGLPFDPAKIEKARFETAGGATEGLGLGLKLIHHAVDAVRWINQGKDGKELRLVKRLPGSDAIQAPAPQSMGMPQAPMQRYAIRPLQPDDALQVSRMFWLAYGYTYRFEQFYRPEGLLELVQEGKLVSYVAVAENGEVTGHAGMLRSGQAAMAEMVALVVSPSHRGRGLQAALTDALALKAQEMNLFGLSFGAVTSHAISQREVAKFGAHPCGLDLATISPFGFKALGLEGMPPQRESFLHCFKYLVDPPPASVHVPARHREIVERIYAKLQRPLVPGEPDRRDMPGRYAVSFNKMDNKGMITVKDADSRQWREILRATIDLIDIAGADLVCLDLPLLQPQTSLLCEQAENAGYHFAGIWPHEAEDNGDLLRLTRLSTKIDFDRFQFFDPFAREIASYVGAEMERASAAAAAL
;
A
#
# COMPACT_ATOMS: atom_id res chain seq x y z
N MET A 1 46.76 -64.75 7.86
CA MET A 1 47.44 -63.55 7.34
C MET A 1 46.35 -62.56 6.98
N ALA A 2 45.88 -61.75 7.94
CA ALA A 2 46.45 -60.46 8.36
C ALA A 2 46.12 -59.37 7.33
N SER A 3 45.55 -58.20 7.66
CA SER A 3 45.25 -57.53 8.94
C SER A 3 44.42 -56.30 8.59
N PHE A 4 43.21 -56.12 9.15
CA PHE A 4 42.89 -55.34 10.36
C PHE A 4 42.98 -53.81 10.20
N ASN A 5 41.81 -53.17 10.42
CA ASN A 5 41.51 -51.94 11.18
C ASN A 5 42.32 -50.66 10.88
N THR A 6 41.73 -49.47 10.79
CA THR A 6 40.93 -48.81 11.84
C THR A 6 40.22 -47.58 11.26
N PHE A 7 38.92 -47.45 11.54
CA PHE A 7 38.27 -46.15 11.71
C PHE A 7 38.65 -45.60 13.10
N PRO A 8 38.87 -44.28 13.24
CA PRO A 8 38.53 -43.61 14.49
C PRO A 8 37.57 -42.43 14.27
N SER A 9 36.41 -42.61 14.89
CA SER A 9 35.50 -41.62 15.48
C SER A 9 36.06 -40.20 15.68
N PHE A 10 35.42 -39.22 15.04
CA PHE A 10 35.51 -37.79 15.39
C PHE A 10 34.15 -37.22 15.86
N LEU A 11 33.36 -38.04 16.55
CA LEU A 11 32.04 -37.68 17.11
C LEU A 11 31.89 -38.00 18.61
N ALA A 12 32.98 -38.23 19.33
CA ALA A 12 32.95 -38.52 20.77
C ALA A 12 34.07 -37.78 21.51
N ARG A 13 33.88 -36.47 21.70
CA ARG A 13 34.64 -35.67 22.68
C ARG A 13 33.93 -34.34 23.00
N TRP A 14 32.68 -34.45 23.43
CA TRP A 14 32.02 -33.41 24.24
C TRP A 14 31.35 -34.12 25.43
N PHE A 15 32.19 -34.39 26.43
CA PHE A 15 31.92 -34.49 27.87
C PHE A 15 30.62 -35.15 28.36
N GLN A 16 30.79 -36.35 28.93
CA GLN A 16 30.17 -36.71 30.20
C GLN A 16 30.60 -35.67 31.26
N CYS A 17 29.62 -34.98 31.85
CA CYS A 17 29.76 -34.34 33.16
C CYS A 17 28.40 -34.45 33.87
N GLU A 18 28.40 -35.35 34.85
CA GLU A 18 27.67 -35.37 36.12
C GLU A 18 26.22 -34.84 36.23
N ARG A 19 25.39 -35.69 36.83
CA ARG A 19 24.09 -35.34 37.42
C ARG A 19 24.31 -34.31 38.52
N GLU A 20 23.83 -33.11 38.30
CA GLU A 20 23.46 -32.17 39.37
C GLU A 20 22.01 -31.73 39.16
N GLU A 21 21.15 -32.16 40.08
CA GLU A 21 19.90 -31.46 40.37
C GLU A 21 20.24 -30.02 40.77
N ASN A 22 19.82 -29.02 39.99
CA ASN A 22 19.35 -27.72 40.52
C ASN A 22 18.94 -26.73 39.41
N ALA A 23 17.79 -26.10 39.64
CA ALA A 23 17.31 -24.81 39.12
C ALA A 23 17.19 -24.62 37.60
N HIS A 24 15.94 -24.59 37.12
CA HIS A 24 15.57 -24.06 35.80
C HIS A 24 16.21 -22.68 35.54
N PRO A 25 16.96 -22.49 34.45
CA PRO A 25 17.44 -21.16 34.09
C PRO A 25 16.24 -20.30 33.66
N ARG A 26 15.99 -19.22 34.40
CA ARG A 26 15.13 -18.12 33.93
C ARG A 26 15.78 -17.54 32.68
N TRP A 27 15.23 -17.89 31.51
CA TRP A 27 15.57 -17.27 30.25
C TRP A 27 15.26 -15.77 30.34
N LYS A 28 16.31 -14.95 30.50
CA LYS A 28 16.19 -13.51 30.24
C LYS A 28 16.16 -13.32 28.73
N VAL A 29 14.97 -13.40 28.15
CA VAL A 29 14.71 -13.10 26.74
C VAL A 29 14.82 -11.57 26.55
N PRO A 30 15.72 -11.07 25.68
CA PRO A 30 15.70 -9.67 25.27
C PRO A 30 14.39 -9.37 24.53
N MET A 31 13.79 -8.22 24.81
CA MET A 31 12.47 -7.73 24.37
C MET A 31 11.99 -8.23 23.00
N THR A 32 10.88 -8.95 23.00
CA THR A 32 10.21 -9.48 21.79
C THR A 32 9.46 -8.38 21.03
N PRO A 33 9.48 -8.35 19.68
CA PRO A 33 8.48 -7.62 18.89
C PRO A 33 7.07 -8.09 19.27
N THR A 34 6.03 -7.28 18.98
CA THR A 34 4.63 -7.69 19.16
C THR A 34 4.41 -9.08 18.54
N LEU A 35 4.20 -10.08 19.38
CA LEU A 35 4.07 -11.46 18.93
C LEU A 35 2.63 -11.65 18.49
N LYS A 36 2.43 -11.96 17.20
CA LYS A 36 1.11 -12.22 16.63
C LYS A 36 1.03 -13.67 16.16
N THR A 37 -0.07 -14.33 16.48
CA THR A 37 -0.41 -15.68 16.03
C THR A 37 -1.78 -15.67 15.39
N LYS A 38 -1.97 -16.55 14.41
CA LYS A 38 -3.27 -16.85 13.81
C LYS A 38 -3.44 -18.35 13.73
N LEU A 39 -4.55 -18.86 14.22
CA LEU A 39 -4.95 -20.25 14.11
C LEU A 39 -6.37 -20.30 13.53
N HIS A 40 -6.59 -21.17 12.54
CA HIS A 40 -7.89 -21.43 11.96
C HIS A 40 -8.21 -22.92 12.10
N VAL A 41 -9.31 -23.24 12.77
CA VAL A 41 -9.81 -24.60 12.98
C VAL A 41 -11.29 -24.67 12.63
N THR A 42 -11.84 -25.88 12.53
CA THR A 42 -13.28 -26.09 12.38
C THR A 42 -13.98 -26.13 13.74
N THR A 43 -15.30 -25.96 13.77
CA THR A 43 -16.14 -26.12 14.99
C THR A 43 -16.21 -27.54 15.56
N ASP A 44 -15.49 -28.51 14.99
CA ASP A 44 -15.35 -29.86 15.52
C ASP A 44 -14.57 -29.88 16.84
N SER A 45 -15.21 -30.39 17.89
CA SER A 45 -14.67 -30.45 19.27
C SER A 45 -13.33 -31.14 19.40
N ARG A 46 -12.92 -31.98 18.43
CA ARG A 46 -11.58 -32.59 18.40
C ARG A 46 -10.45 -31.56 18.26
N PHE A 47 -10.76 -30.34 17.79
CA PHE A 47 -9.80 -29.25 17.63
C PHE A 47 -9.75 -28.27 18.81
N LEU A 48 -10.65 -28.38 19.79
CA LEU A 48 -10.63 -27.54 20.99
C LEU A 48 -9.26 -27.56 21.72
N PRO A 49 -8.59 -28.72 21.91
CA PRO A 49 -7.28 -28.75 22.56
C PRO A 49 -6.23 -27.89 21.85
N LEU A 50 -6.32 -27.73 20.51
CA LEU A 50 -5.38 -26.91 19.75
C LEU A 50 -5.53 -25.42 20.06
N LEU A 51 -6.77 -24.95 20.28
CA LEU A 51 -7.04 -23.57 20.71
C LEU A 51 -6.58 -23.35 22.15
N GLN A 52 -6.89 -24.27 23.06
CA GLN A 52 -6.49 -24.20 24.47
C GLN A 52 -4.97 -24.20 24.61
N ASP A 53 -4.28 -25.11 23.92
CA ASP A 53 -2.81 -25.19 23.92
C ASP A 53 -2.18 -23.91 23.35
N SER A 54 -2.76 -23.35 22.29
CA SER A 54 -2.29 -22.08 21.72
C SER A 54 -2.41 -20.93 22.72
N VAL A 55 -3.55 -20.83 23.42
CA VAL A 55 -3.77 -19.82 24.46
C VAL A 55 -2.85 -20.04 25.66
N ARG A 56 -2.66 -21.29 26.11
CA ARG A 56 -1.72 -21.65 27.17
C ARG A 56 -0.30 -21.20 26.84
N ILE A 57 0.20 -21.56 25.65
CA ILE A 57 1.55 -21.20 25.22
C ILE A 57 1.71 -19.66 25.17
N LEU A 58 0.72 -18.93 24.66
CA LEU A 58 0.77 -17.47 24.64
C LEU A 58 0.76 -16.86 26.06
N ALA A 59 -0.05 -17.41 26.96
CA ALA A 59 -0.13 -16.97 28.35
C ALA A 59 1.17 -17.26 29.12
N GLU A 60 1.80 -18.41 28.87
CA GLU A 60 3.14 -18.76 29.40
C GLU A 60 4.22 -17.80 28.89
N ILE A 61 4.24 -17.50 27.59
CA ILE A 61 5.17 -16.51 27.00
C ILE A 61 4.93 -15.12 27.59
N GLY A 62 3.66 -14.76 27.85
CA GLY A 62 3.28 -13.50 28.50
C GLY A 62 3.62 -13.42 29.99
N GLY A 63 4.12 -14.50 30.59
CA GLY A 63 4.50 -14.55 32.01
C GLY A 63 3.30 -14.58 32.96
N LEU A 64 2.13 -15.01 32.50
CA LEU A 64 0.95 -15.17 33.34
C LEU A 64 1.11 -16.32 34.35
N SER A 65 0.41 -16.22 35.48
CA SER A 65 0.44 -17.26 36.50
C SER A 65 -0.29 -18.52 36.03
N GLY A 66 0.06 -19.69 36.58
CA GLY A 66 -0.66 -20.94 36.28
C GLY A 66 -2.17 -20.85 36.53
N ARG A 67 -2.60 -20.04 37.49
CA ARG A 67 -4.02 -19.77 37.75
C ARG A 67 -4.68 -18.98 36.61
N ASP A 68 -4.00 -17.96 36.10
CA ASP A 68 -4.51 -17.16 34.97
C ASP A 68 -4.52 -17.97 33.68
N ILE A 69 -3.51 -18.82 33.46
CA ILE A 69 -3.44 -19.75 32.32
C ILE A 69 -4.67 -20.67 32.31
N LEU A 70 -4.95 -21.35 33.42
CA LEU A 70 -6.11 -22.24 33.53
C LEU A 70 -7.45 -21.49 33.30
N ALA A 71 -7.55 -20.26 33.82
CA ALA A 71 -8.74 -19.44 33.59
C ALA A 71 -8.92 -19.06 32.11
N LEU A 72 -7.82 -18.79 31.40
CA LEU A 72 -7.83 -18.50 29.97
C LEU A 72 -8.14 -19.74 29.11
N GLU A 73 -7.65 -20.92 29.49
CA GLU A 73 -8.01 -22.19 28.82
C GLU A 73 -9.51 -22.49 28.95
N LEU A 74 -10.10 -22.20 30.11
CA LEU A 74 -11.54 -22.34 30.32
C LEU A 74 -12.33 -21.29 29.53
N ALA A 75 -11.89 -20.03 29.51
CA ALA A 75 -12.50 -19.00 28.68
C ALA A 75 -12.44 -19.33 27.18
N THR A 76 -11.38 -19.99 26.75
CA THR A 76 -11.19 -20.48 25.38
C THR A 76 -12.19 -21.57 25.03
N GLU A 77 -12.41 -22.52 25.94
CA GLU A 77 -13.43 -23.55 25.79
C GLU A 77 -14.83 -22.96 25.67
N GLU A 78 -15.19 -22.05 26.58
CA GLU A 78 -16.50 -21.39 26.55
C GLU A 78 -16.71 -20.59 25.25
N ALA A 79 -15.68 -19.86 24.79
CA ALA A 79 -15.75 -19.13 23.52
C ALA A 79 -15.94 -20.09 22.32
N PHE A 80 -15.21 -21.20 22.30
CA PHE A 80 -15.32 -22.21 21.23
C PHE A 80 -16.69 -22.89 21.21
N LEU A 81 -17.18 -23.33 22.37
CA LEU A 81 -18.49 -23.98 22.51
C LEU A 81 -19.61 -23.03 22.09
N ASN A 82 -19.51 -21.74 22.46
CA ASN A 82 -20.47 -20.72 22.06
C ASN A 82 -20.53 -20.56 20.52
N ILE A 83 -19.37 -20.51 19.86
CA ILE A 83 -19.31 -20.45 18.40
C ILE A 83 -19.92 -21.72 17.78
N ARG A 84 -19.51 -22.90 18.24
CA ARG A 84 -20.02 -24.19 17.74
C ARG A 84 -21.54 -24.29 17.83
N GLU A 85 -22.12 -23.84 18.95
CA GLU A 85 -23.55 -24.02 19.23
C GLU A 85 -24.45 -22.96 18.58
N HIS A 86 -23.93 -21.76 18.33
CA HIS A 86 -24.76 -20.62 17.93
C HIS A 86 -24.39 -19.99 16.57
N ALA A 87 -23.17 -20.19 16.08
CA ALA A 87 -22.73 -19.54 14.84
C ALA A 87 -23.34 -20.20 13.59
N TYR A 88 -23.46 -21.53 13.56
CA TYR A 88 -23.81 -22.29 12.36
C TYR A 88 -25.07 -23.15 12.58
N PRO A 89 -26.28 -22.56 12.52
CA PRO A 89 -27.55 -23.22 12.87
C PRO A 89 -27.97 -24.33 11.89
N ASP A 90 -27.41 -24.34 10.69
CA ASP A 90 -27.63 -25.35 9.66
C ASP A 90 -26.78 -26.61 9.89
N GLY A 91 -26.00 -26.66 10.97
CA GLY A 91 -25.12 -27.77 11.31
C GLY A 91 -23.87 -27.84 10.42
N THR A 92 -23.58 -26.79 9.64
CA THR A 92 -22.32 -26.70 8.90
C THR A 92 -21.14 -26.63 9.87
N ASN A 93 -20.07 -27.37 9.55
CA ASN A 93 -18.84 -27.30 10.33
C ASN A 93 -18.06 -26.05 9.88
N GLY A 94 -18.42 -24.90 10.44
CA GLY A 94 -17.84 -23.61 10.10
C GLY A 94 -16.46 -23.37 10.70
N GLY A 95 -15.87 -22.22 10.35
CA GLY A 95 -14.55 -21.79 10.80
C GLY A 95 -14.56 -21.15 12.18
N VAL A 96 -13.51 -21.40 12.95
CA VAL A 96 -13.16 -20.71 14.21
C VAL A 96 -11.75 -20.16 14.06
N PHE A 97 -11.61 -18.84 14.24
CA PHE A 97 -10.34 -18.13 14.11
C PHE A 97 -9.84 -17.66 15.47
N LEU A 98 -8.63 -18.05 15.87
CA LEU A 98 -7.97 -17.50 17.04
C LEU A 98 -6.82 -16.58 16.61
N HIS A 99 -6.92 -15.31 16.96
CA HIS A 99 -5.87 -14.32 16.81
C HIS A 99 -5.28 -14.00 18.18
N GLY A 100 -4.03 -14.38 18.41
CA GLY A 100 -3.30 -14.05 19.63
C GLY A 100 -2.31 -12.92 19.41
N GLU A 101 -2.32 -11.89 20.26
CA GLU A 101 -1.37 -10.78 20.23
C GLU A 101 -0.79 -10.55 21.63
N ILE A 102 0.53 -10.62 21.78
CA ILE A 102 1.24 -10.10 22.95
C ILE A 102 1.78 -8.73 22.58
N ALA A 103 1.19 -7.68 23.15
CA ALA A 103 1.58 -6.29 23.00
C ALA A 103 2.07 -5.73 24.34
N ALA A 104 2.58 -4.49 24.36
CA ALA A 104 3.20 -3.88 25.54
C ALA A 104 2.28 -3.91 26.78
N GLY A 105 2.48 -4.90 27.65
CA GLY A 105 1.72 -5.11 28.88
C GLY A 105 0.39 -5.85 28.75
N GLU A 106 0.03 -6.38 27.57
CA GLU A 106 -1.27 -7.04 27.35
C GLU A 106 -1.15 -8.30 26.48
N LEU A 107 -1.89 -9.34 26.86
CA LEU A 107 -2.25 -10.46 25.99
C LEU A 107 -3.68 -10.23 25.48
N ARG A 108 -3.83 -10.19 24.15
CA ARG A 108 -5.12 -10.08 23.47
C ARG A 108 -5.41 -11.37 22.73
N LEU A 109 -6.60 -11.92 22.93
CA LEU A 109 -7.09 -13.13 22.28
C LEU A 109 -8.39 -12.78 21.57
N ALA A 110 -8.45 -12.95 20.26
CA ALA A 110 -9.61 -12.67 19.44
C ALA A 110 -10.13 -13.96 18.80
N PHE A 111 -11.33 -14.37 19.21
CA PHE A 111 -12.05 -15.53 18.72
C PHE A 111 -13.07 -15.08 17.69
N GLY A 112 -12.84 -15.39 16.42
CA GLY A 112 -13.71 -15.01 15.31
C GLY A 112 -14.45 -16.17 14.69
N ASP A 113 -15.59 -15.87 14.07
CA ASP A 113 -16.38 -16.79 13.25
C ASP A 113 -17.17 -16.04 12.15
N GLU A 114 -17.55 -16.77 11.11
CA GLU A 114 -18.31 -16.24 9.95
C GLU A 114 -19.80 -16.63 9.98
N GLY A 115 -20.28 -17.14 11.12
CA GLY A 115 -21.66 -17.58 11.29
C GLY A 115 -22.65 -16.43 11.53
N LEU A 116 -23.87 -16.76 11.95
CA LEU A 116 -24.98 -15.82 12.09
C LEU A 116 -24.58 -14.50 12.78
N PRO A 117 -24.85 -13.34 12.16
CA PRO A 117 -24.73 -12.06 12.84
C PRO A 117 -25.63 -12.03 14.08
N PHE A 118 -25.15 -11.42 15.15
CA PHE A 118 -25.99 -11.13 16.32
C PHE A 118 -25.75 -9.70 16.81
N ASP A 119 -26.65 -9.21 17.66
CA ASP A 119 -26.61 -7.86 18.23
C ASP A 119 -25.98 -7.88 19.64
N PRO A 120 -24.73 -7.37 19.81
CA PRO A 120 -24.05 -7.36 21.10
C PRO A 120 -24.77 -6.51 22.16
N ALA A 121 -25.51 -5.46 21.76
CA ALA A 121 -26.22 -4.58 22.69
C ALA A 121 -27.39 -5.30 23.39
N LYS A 122 -27.96 -6.34 22.76
CA LYS A 122 -28.98 -7.19 23.38
C LYS A 122 -28.42 -8.09 24.47
N ILE A 123 -27.17 -8.56 24.33
CA ILE A 123 -26.50 -9.38 25.35
C ILE A 123 -26.07 -8.51 26.55
N GLU A 124 -25.54 -7.30 26.31
CA GLU A 124 -25.24 -6.36 27.39
C GLU A 124 -26.48 -5.95 28.19
N LYS A 125 -27.64 -5.79 27.53
CA LYS A 125 -28.92 -5.56 28.22
C LYS A 125 -29.39 -6.77 29.04
N ALA A 126 -29.33 -7.98 28.47
CA ALA A 126 -29.69 -9.21 29.18
C ALA A 126 -28.84 -9.45 30.45
N ARG A 127 -27.60 -8.94 30.48
CA ARG A 127 -26.70 -8.96 31.65
C ARG A 127 -27.19 -8.09 32.81
N PHE A 128 -27.77 -6.91 32.54
CA PHE A 128 -28.31 -6.04 33.59
C PHE A 128 -29.61 -6.59 34.18
N GLU A 129 -30.40 -7.32 33.39
CA GLU A 129 -31.67 -7.91 33.81
C GLU A 129 -31.48 -9.22 34.61
N THR A 130 -30.45 -10.03 34.29
CA THR A 130 -30.14 -11.30 34.99
C THR A 130 -29.43 -11.15 36.34
N ALA A 131 -29.10 -9.92 36.77
CA ALA A 131 -28.62 -9.66 38.13
C ALA A 131 -29.71 -9.90 39.21
N GLY A 132 -30.97 -10.06 38.81
CA GLY A 132 -32.12 -10.35 39.68
C GLY A 132 -32.73 -11.74 39.48
N GLY A 133 -31.94 -12.81 39.67
CA GLY A 133 -32.47 -14.16 39.94
C GLY A 133 -32.88 -15.02 38.73
N ALA A 134 -32.35 -16.25 38.75
CA ALA A 134 -32.79 -17.46 38.04
C ALA A 134 -32.86 -17.45 36.49
N THR A 135 -31.77 -17.92 35.86
CA THR A 135 -31.80 -18.78 34.66
C THR A 135 -30.57 -19.68 34.67
N GLU A 136 -30.78 -20.99 34.82
CA GLU A 136 -29.73 -22.02 34.76
C GLU A 136 -29.28 -22.21 33.29
N GLY A 137 -27.96 -22.18 33.04
CA GLY A 137 -27.36 -22.52 31.74
C GLY A 137 -26.70 -21.36 31.00
N LEU A 138 -27.46 -20.38 30.50
CA LEU A 138 -26.98 -19.38 29.51
C LEU A 138 -26.03 -18.27 30.02
N GLY A 139 -25.78 -18.21 31.34
CA GLY A 139 -24.96 -17.15 31.94
C GLY A 139 -23.62 -17.60 32.51
N LEU A 140 -23.35 -18.91 32.59
CA LEU A 140 -22.16 -19.42 33.28
C LEU A 140 -20.89 -19.25 32.42
N GLY A 141 -20.93 -19.63 31.14
CA GLY A 141 -19.79 -19.49 30.23
C GLY A 141 -19.29 -18.06 30.09
N LEU A 142 -20.21 -17.11 29.96
CA LEU A 142 -19.86 -15.68 29.89
C LEU A 142 -19.26 -15.17 31.22
N LYS A 143 -19.74 -15.66 32.37
CA LYS A 143 -19.14 -15.34 33.69
C LYS A 143 -17.72 -15.89 33.80
N LEU A 144 -17.46 -17.10 33.30
CA LEU A 144 -16.12 -17.70 33.28
C LEU A 144 -15.16 -16.88 32.41
N ILE A 145 -15.60 -16.48 31.21
CA ILE A 145 -14.83 -15.60 30.33
C ILE A 145 -14.50 -14.27 31.03
N HIS A 146 -15.49 -13.61 31.63
CA HIS A 146 -15.26 -12.34 32.35
C HIS A 146 -14.34 -12.47 33.57
N HIS A 147 -14.34 -13.61 34.25
CA HIS A 147 -13.45 -13.84 35.39
C HIS A 147 -11.99 -14.09 34.92
N ALA A 148 -11.81 -14.63 33.71
CA ALA A 148 -10.49 -14.93 33.18
C ALA A 148 -9.72 -13.67 32.74
N VAL A 149 -10.41 -12.61 32.29
CA VAL A 149 -9.79 -11.47 31.58
C VAL A 149 -10.18 -10.11 32.14
N ASP A 150 -9.38 -9.07 31.84
CA ASP A 150 -9.61 -7.70 32.30
C ASP A 150 -10.64 -6.95 31.46
N ALA A 151 -10.75 -7.28 30.17
CA ALA A 151 -11.77 -6.73 29.29
C ALA A 151 -12.24 -7.75 28.26
N VAL A 152 -13.53 -7.66 27.94
CA VAL A 152 -14.21 -8.45 26.90
C VAL A 152 -14.88 -7.47 25.96
N ARG A 153 -14.73 -7.65 24.64
CA ARG A 153 -15.39 -6.83 23.62
C ARG A 153 -15.90 -7.69 22.50
N TRP A 154 -17.09 -7.37 22.00
CA TRP A 154 -17.62 -7.94 20.76
C TRP A 154 -17.44 -6.96 19.62
N ILE A 155 -16.95 -7.43 18.48
CA ILE A 155 -16.65 -6.61 17.32
C ILE A 155 -17.33 -7.26 16.11
N ASN A 156 -18.17 -6.48 15.43
CA ASN A 156 -18.74 -6.86 14.14
C ASN A 156 -17.75 -6.43 13.04
N GLN A 157 -17.26 -7.39 12.25
CA GLN A 157 -16.28 -7.20 11.18
C GLN A 157 -16.95 -7.07 9.79
N GLY A 158 -18.27 -6.87 9.74
CA GLY A 158 -19.03 -6.77 8.51
C GLY A 158 -19.04 -8.09 7.75
N LYS A 159 -18.52 -8.09 6.51
CA LYS A 159 -18.46 -9.28 5.65
C LYS A 159 -17.49 -10.34 6.16
N ASP A 160 -16.54 -9.97 7.02
CA ASP A 160 -15.52 -10.85 7.56
C ASP A 160 -15.98 -11.51 8.89
N GLY A 161 -17.28 -11.44 9.21
CA GLY A 161 -17.89 -12.11 10.34
C GLY A 161 -17.89 -11.29 11.64
N LYS A 162 -17.70 -11.97 12.77
CA LYS A 162 -17.74 -11.38 14.11
C LYS A 162 -16.60 -11.90 14.98
N GLU A 163 -16.24 -11.14 16.00
CA GLU A 163 -15.09 -11.41 16.87
C GLU A 163 -15.41 -11.14 18.35
N LEU A 164 -15.13 -12.12 19.21
CA LEU A 164 -15.02 -11.98 20.65
C LEU A 164 -13.56 -11.72 21.04
N ARG A 165 -13.27 -10.50 21.49
CA ARG A 165 -11.95 -10.08 21.91
C ARG A 165 -11.82 -10.07 23.43
N LEU A 166 -10.84 -10.81 23.94
CA LEU A 166 -10.47 -10.91 25.34
C LEU A 166 -9.12 -10.20 25.55
N VAL A 167 -9.00 -9.41 26.61
CA VAL A 167 -7.76 -8.68 26.95
C VAL A 167 -7.36 -8.99 28.39
N LYS A 168 -6.14 -9.50 28.58
CA LYS A 168 -5.53 -9.78 29.88
C LYS A 168 -4.27 -8.94 30.06
N ARG A 169 -4.14 -8.24 31.17
CA ARG A 169 -2.94 -7.48 31.53
C ARG A 169 -1.83 -8.43 31.96
N LEU A 170 -0.62 -8.19 31.45
CA LEU A 170 0.57 -8.97 31.77
C LEU A 170 1.32 -8.37 32.96
N PRO A 171 1.89 -9.19 33.86
CA PRO A 171 2.65 -8.69 35.01
C PRO A 171 3.97 -8.02 34.56
N GLY A 172 4.23 -6.80 35.05
CA GLY A 172 5.47 -6.06 34.81
C GLY A 172 5.40 -4.88 33.84
N SER A 173 4.22 -4.31 33.58
CA SER A 173 4.06 -3.16 32.67
C SER A 173 4.39 -1.81 33.32
N ASP A 174 5.66 -1.57 33.65
CA ASP A 174 6.15 -0.22 33.42
C ASP A 174 6.24 -0.05 31.90
N ALA A 175 5.70 1.04 31.37
CA ALA A 175 5.59 1.29 29.94
C ALA A 175 6.99 1.44 29.31
N ILE A 176 7.63 0.33 28.99
CA ILE A 176 8.83 0.30 28.16
C ILE A 176 8.33 0.28 26.73
N GLN A 177 8.40 1.44 26.07
CA GLN A 177 8.23 1.56 24.63
C GLN A 177 9.01 0.43 23.95
N ALA A 178 8.35 -0.32 23.08
CA ALA A 178 9.04 -1.24 22.20
C ALA A 178 10.17 -0.44 21.52
N PRO A 179 11.45 -0.87 21.64
CA PRO A 179 12.49 -0.22 20.88
C PRO A 179 12.06 -0.30 19.42
N ALA A 180 12.07 0.86 18.75
CA ALA A 180 11.90 0.89 17.30
C ALA A 180 12.81 -0.21 16.71
N PRO A 181 12.32 -1.04 15.78
CA PRO A 181 13.13 -2.08 15.17
C PRO A 181 14.44 -1.45 14.77
N GLN A 182 15.50 -1.94 15.39
CA GLN A 182 16.83 -1.52 15.03
C GLN A 182 16.94 -1.94 13.57
N SER A 183 16.90 -0.97 12.65
CA SER A 183 17.38 -1.23 11.30
C SER A 183 18.82 -1.67 11.53
N MET A 184 19.08 -2.98 11.48
CA MET A 184 20.44 -3.46 11.40
C MET A 184 20.96 -2.83 10.11
N GLY A 185 21.70 -1.74 10.25
CA GLY A 185 22.31 -1.06 9.13
C GLY A 185 23.13 -2.11 8.43
N MET A 186 22.69 -2.55 7.25
CA MET A 186 23.43 -3.55 6.52
C MET A 186 24.83 -2.98 6.31
N PRO A 187 25.90 -3.72 6.66
CA PRO A 187 27.25 -3.25 6.48
C PRO A 187 27.41 -2.72 5.06
N GLN A 188 27.90 -1.49 4.95
CA GLN A 188 28.16 -0.90 3.64
C GLN A 188 29.20 -1.77 2.95
N ALA A 189 28.95 -2.17 1.71
CA ALA A 189 29.90 -2.94 0.92
C ALA A 189 31.23 -2.16 0.77
N PRO A 190 32.34 -2.78 0.33
CA PRO A 190 33.53 -2.03 -0.09
C PRO A 190 33.24 -1.21 -1.35
N MET A 191 33.92 -0.08 -1.55
CA MET A 191 33.84 0.69 -2.81
C MET A 191 34.31 -0.18 -3.98
N GLN A 192 33.55 -0.20 -5.07
CA GLN A 192 33.78 -1.08 -6.22
C GLN A 192 33.16 -0.49 -7.49
N ARG A 193 33.47 -1.08 -8.65
CA ARG A 193 32.83 -0.73 -9.92
C ARG A 193 31.52 -1.47 -10.12
N TYR A 194 30.66 -0.90 -10.95
CA TYR A 194 29.36 -1.46 -11.28
C TYR A 194 29.16 -1.48 -12.79
N ALA A 195 28.64 -2.59 -13.30
CA ALA A 195 28.15 -2.67 -14.66
C ALA A 195 26.69 -2.21 -14.68
N ILE A 196 26.40 -1.14 -15.42
CA ILE A 196 25.03 -0.70 -15.71
C ILE A 196 24.66 -1.25 -17.07
N ARG A 197 23.67 -2.15 -17.12
CA ARG A 197 23.28 -2.84 -18.36
C ARG A 197 21.80 -3.23 -18.35
N PRO A 198 21.22 -3.56 -19.53
CA PRO A 198 19.89 -4.17 -19.59
C PRO A 198 19.79 -5.43 -18.72
N LEU A 199 18.58 -5.69 -18.22
CA LEU A 199 18.23 -6.91 -17.48
C LEU A 199 18.45 -8.16 -18.34
N GLN A 200 19.06 -9.19 -17.76
CA GLN A 200 19.17 -10.53 -18.32
C GLN A 200 18.29 -11.50 -17.53
N PRO A 201 17.88 -12.65 -18.12
CA PRO A 201 17.04 -13.64 -17.44
C PRO A 201 17.54 -14.05 -16.05
N ASP A 202 18.85 -14.26 -15.91
CA ASP A 202 19.47 -14.71 -14.66
C ASP A 202 19.45 -13.64 -13.54
N ASP A 203 19.21 -12.36 -13.88
CA ASP A 203 19.10 -11.27 -12.91
C ASP A 203 17.72 -11.24 -12.23
N ALA A 204 16.68 -11.79 -12.87
CA ALA A 204 15.29 -11.54 -12.50
C ALA A 204 14.97 -11.92 -11.05
N LEU A 205 15.51 -13.05 -10.57
CA LEU A 205 15.33 -13.47 -9.18
C LEU A 205 15.95 -12.49 -8.18
N GLN A 206 17.12 -11.95 -8.50
CA GLN A 206 17.79 -10.98 -7.63
C GLN A 206 17.02 -9.65 -7.59
N VAL A 207 16.46 -9.22 -8.72
CA VAL A 207 15.55 -8.05 -8.78
C VAL A 207 14.33 -8.29 -7.90
N SER A 208 13.65 -9.43 -8.02
CA SER A 208 12.46 -9.72 -7.20
C SER A 208 12.76 -9.73 -5.70
N ARG A 209 13.90 -10.30 -5.29
CA ARG A 209 14.36 -10.25 -3.89
C ARG A 209 14.60 -8.83 -3.42
N MET A 210 15.21 -7.99 -4.26
CA MET A 210 15.47 -6.58 -3.93
C MET A 210 14.17 -5.78 -3.76
N PHE A 211 13.15 -6.01 -4.60
CA PHE A 211 11.82 -5.43 -4.42
C PHE A 211 11.19 -5.87 -3.09
N TRP A 212 11.28 -7.15 -2.75
CA TRP A 212 10.79 -7.63 -1.45
C TRP A 212 11.56 -7.03 -0.27
N LEU A 213 12.88 -6.87 -0.38
CA LEU A 213 13.68 -6.22 0.66
C LEU A 213 13.28 -4.74 0.83
N ALA A 214 12.95 -4.06 -0.27
CA ALA A 214 12.56 -2.65 -0.27
C ALA A 214 11.13 -2.41 0.24
N TYR A 215 10.17 -3.23 -0.21
CA TYR A 215 8.74 -2.99 -0.04
C TYR A 215 8.01 -4.11 0.74
N GLY A 216 8.63 -5.27 0.99
CA GLY A 216 7.88 -6.45 1.39
C GLY A 216 6.99 -6.93 0.24
N TYR A 217 5.70 -7.14 0.47
CA TYR A 217 4.73 -7.45 -0.60
C TYR A 217 3.80 -6.27 -0.93
N THR A 218 4.20 -5.04 -0.59
CA THR A 218 3.34 -3.85 -0.75
C THR A 218 3.55 -3.08 -2.06
N TYR A 219 4.63 -3.35 -2.81
CA TYR A 219 4.81 -2.80 -4.15
C TYR A 219 3.69 -3.21 -5.10
N ARG A 220 3.12 -2.24 -5.82
CA ARG A 220 1.89 -2.40 -6.60
C ARG A 220 1.97 -3.37 -7.78
N PHE A 221 3.13 -3.54 -8.37
CA PHE A 221 3.30 -4.40 -9.54
C PHE A 221 3.73 -5.79 -9.11
N GLU A 222 2.77 -6.71 -9.05
CA GLU A 222 3.02 -8.11 -8.65
C GLU A 222 4.04 -8.82 -9.53
N GLN A 223 4.22 -8.37 -10.78
CA GLN A 223 5.20 -8.90 -11.72
C GLN A 223 6.63 -8.75 -11.18
N PHE A 224 6.89 -7.79 -10.29
CA PHE A 224 8.20 -7.63 -9.68
C PHE A 224 8.48 -8.67 -8.58
N TYR A 225 7.48 -9.39 -8.08
CA TYR A 225 7.67 -10.50 -7.14
C TYR A 225 7.79 -11.86 -7.83
N ARG A 226 7.59 -11.90 -9.15
CA ARG A 226 7.63 -13.11 -9.97
C ARG A 226 8.69 -12.95 -11.06
N PRO A 227 9.83 -13.65 -11.00
CA PRO A 227 10.87 -13.52 -12.02
C PRO A 227 10.35 -13.69 -13.45
N GLU A 228 9.45 -14.64 -13.67
CA GLU A 228 8.78 -14.88 -14.94
C GLU A 228 7.88 -13.71 -15.38
N GLY A 229 7.16 -13.08 -14.45
CA GLY A 229 6.30 -11.93 -14.76
C GLY A 229 7.12 -10.68 -15.12
N LEU A 230 8.25 -10.44 -14.45
CA LEU A 230 9.19 -9.39 -14.81
C LEU A 230 9.74 -9.60 -16.22
N LEU A 231 10.15 -10.83 -16.54
CA LEU A 231 10.69 -11.16 -17.86
C LEU A 231 9.64 -11.07 -18.96
N GLU A 232 8.39 -11.45 -18.69
CA GLU A 232 7.26 -11.27 -19.60
C GLU A 232 7.07 -9.79 -19.99
N LEU A 233 7.07 -8.88 -19.00
CA LEU A 233 6.96 -7.43 -19.27
C LEU A 233 8.10 -6.91 -20.16
N VAL A 234 9.31 -7.42 -19.98
CA VAL A 234 10.48 -7.04 -20.78
C VAL A 234 10.37 -7.62 -22.20
N GLN A 235 10.00 -8.89 -22.33
CA GLN A 235 9.85 -9.58 -23.62
C GLN A 235 8.74 -8.95 -24.49
N GLU A 236 7.64 -8.53 -23.86
CA GLU A 236 6.53 -7.85 -24.54
C GLU A 236 6.83 -6.37 -24.87
N GLY A 237 7.99 -5.85 -24.44
CA GLY A 237 8.36 -4.44 -24.63
C GLY A 237 7.56 -3.45 -23.79
N LYS A 238 6.79 -3.92 -22.81
CA LYS A 238 6.03 -3.08 -21.86
C LYS A 238 6.95 -2.43 -20.83
N LEU A 239 8.10 -3.06 -20.54
CA LEU A 239 9.11 -2.57 -19.60
C LEU A 239 10.50 -2.60 -20.23
N VAL A 240 11.18 -1.45 -20.25
CA VAL A 240 12.63 -1.40 -20.45
C VAL A 240 13.29 -1.44 -19.08
N SER A 241 14.13 -2.45 -18.83
CA SER A 241 14.67 -2.74 -17.50
C SER A 241 16.20 -2.70 -17.50
N TYR A 242 16.80 -1.98 -16.56
CA TYR A 242 18.24 -1.91 -16.35
C TYR A 242 18.62 -2.31 -14.92
N VAL A 243 19.79 -2.93 -14.79
CA VAL A 243 20.35 -3.37 -13.52
C VAL A 243 21.76 -2.83 -13.30
N ALA A 244 22.11 -2.63 -12.03
CA ALA A 244 23.45 -2.32 -11.58
C ALA A 244 24.08 -3.55 -10.95
N VAL A 245 25.12 -4.09 -11.57
CA VAL A 245 25.75 -5.37 -11.16
C VAL A 245 27.12 -5.12 -10.57
N ALA A 246 27.36 -5.64 -9.37
CA ALA A 246 28.64 -5.56 -8.66
C ALA A 246 29.69 -6.52 -9.24
N GLU A 247 30.95 -6.38 -8.82
CA GLU A 247 32.07 -7.19 -9.34
C GLU A 247 31.92 -8.70 -9.05
N ASN A 248 31.18 -9.04 -8.00
CA ASN A 248 30.83 -10.42 -7.63
C ASN A 248 29.63 -11.00 -8.41
N GLY A 249 29.04 -10.25 -9.35
CA GLY A 249 27.85 -10.66 -10.11
C GLY A 249 26.51 -10.41 -9.41
N GLU A 250 26.51 -9.78 -8.24
CA GLU A 250 25.29 -9.44 -7.50
C GLU A 250 24.56 -8.25 -8.14
N VAL A 251 23.24 -8.36 -8.29
CA VAL A 251 22.39 -7.24 -8.69
C VAL A 251 22.14 -6.34 -7.48
N THR A 252 22.67 -5.13 -7.53
CA THR A 252 22.68 -4.16 -6.43
C THR A 252 21.74 -2.98 -6.62
N GLY A 253 21.16 -2.86 -7.81
CA GLY A 253 20.16 -1.84 -8.13
C GLY A 253 19.40 -2.18 -9.41
N HIS A 254 18.20 -1.62 -9.53
CA HIS A 254 17.31 -1.79 -10.66
C HIS A 254 16.59 -0.46 -10.93
N ALA A 255 16.34 -0.15 -12.19
CA ALA A 255 15.41 0.87 -12.62
C ALA A 255 14.68 0.40 -13.89
N GLY A 256 13.44 0.86 -14.05
CA GLY A 256 12.62 0.52 -15.20
C GLY A 256 12.01 1.74 -15.86
N MET A 257 11.57 1.56 -17.10
CA MET A 257 10.78 2.53 -17.85
C MET A 257 9.59 1.79 -18.48
N LEU A 258 8.37 2.12 -18.04
CA LEU A 258 7.13 1.55 -18.55
C LEU A 258 6.67 2.30 -19.79
N ARG A 259 6.18 1.55 -20.78
CA ARG A 259 5.70 2.09 -22.04
C ARG A 259 4.45 1.35 -22.50
N SER A 260 3.42 2.11 -22.86
CA SER A 260 2.21 1.54 -23.46
C SER A 260 2.43 1.36 -24.97
N GLY A 261 2.73 0.14 -25.40
CA GLY A 261 2.94 -0.19 -26.82
C GLY A 261 3.98 0.70 -27.50
N GLN A 262 3.58 1.40 -28.56
CA GLN A 262 4.44 2.31 -29.32
C GLN A 262 4.28 3.79 -28.93
N ALA A 263 3.75 4.09 -27.73
CA ALA A 263 3.60 5.46 -27.26
C ALA A 263 4.91 6.26 -27.39
N ALA A 264 4.81 7.54 -27.73
CA ALA A 264 5.95 8.46 -27.80
C ALA A 264 6.48 8.84 -26.41
N MET A 265 5.75 8.48 -25.36
CA MET A 265 6.06 8.74 -23.95
C MET A 265 6.40 7.44 -23.22
N ALA A 266 7.16 7.57 -22.13
CA ALA A 266 7.35 6.49 -21.18
C ALA A 266 7.46 7.02 -19.73
N GLU A 267 7.07 6.19 -18.78
CA GLU A 267 7.11 6.49 -17.34
C GLU A 267 8.33 5.83 -16.70
N MET A 268 9.14 6.61 -15.99
CA MET A 268 10.28 6.12 -15.22
C MET A 268 9.79 5.55 -13.89
N VAL A 269 10.05 4.27 -13.65
CA VAL A 269 9.50 3.51 -12.52
C VAL A 269 10.51 2.56 -11.90
N ALA A 270 10.08 1.84 -10.86
CA ALA A 270 10.75 0.64 -10.37
C ALA A 270 12.22 0.85 -9.96
N LEU A 271 12.56 2.05 -9.49
CA LEU A 271 13.90 2.36 -9.02
C LEU A 271 14.11 1.82 -7.60
N VAL A 272 15.12 0.98 -7.43
CA VAL A 272 15.53 0.46 -6.13
C VAL A 272 17.04 0.23 -6.10
N VAL A 273 17.67 0.52 -4.96
CA VAL A 273 19.09 0.27 -4.71
C VAL A 273 19.24 -0.45 -3.38
N SER A 274 20.01 -1.52 -3.37
CA SER A 274 20.32 -2.30 -2.17
C SER A 274 20.91 -1.40 -1.06
N PRO A 275 20.45 -1.51 0.19
CA PRO A 275 20.93 -0.67 1.30
C PRO A 275 22.45 -0.67 1.47
N SER A 276 23.14 -1.81 1.29
CA SER A 276 24.61 -1.93 1.39
C SER A 276 25.38 -1.16 0.29
N HIS A 277 24.69 -0.75 -0.77
CA HIS A 277 25.26 -0.07 -1.94
C HIS A 277 24.70 1.36 -2.16
N ARG A 278 23.92 1.89 -1.20
CA ARG A 278 23.45 3.28 -1.23
C ARG A 278 24.63 4.28 -1.17
N GLY A 279 24.40 5.49 -1.68
CA GLY A 279 25.40 6.57 -1.68
C GLY A 279 26.49 6.46 -2.74
N ARG A 280 26.36 5.52 -3.69
CA ARG A 280 27.38 5.26 -4.74
C ARG A 280 27.01 5.76 -6.13
N GLY A 281 25.98 6.61 -6.22
CA GLY A 281 25.49 7.13 -7.50
C GLY A 281 24.76 6.12 -8.39
N LEU A 282 24.45 4.91 -7.92
CA LEU A 282 23.78 3.87 -8.72
C LEU A 282 22.43 4.31 -9.28
N GLN A 283 21.66 5.06 -8.49
CA GLN A 283 20.39 5.61 -8.94
C GLN A 283 20.57 6.54 -10.14
N ALA A 284 21.52 7.48 -10.08
CA ALA A 284 21.78 8.40 -11.17
C ALA A 284 22.26 7.63 -12.41
N ALA A 285 23.20 6.71 -12.24
CA ALA A 285 23.74 5.90 -13.34
C ALA A 285 22.66 5.04 -14.04
N LEU A 286 21.73 4.46 -13.29
CA LEU A 286 20.59 3.71 -13.84
C LEU A 286 19.62 4.62 -14.59
N THR A 287 19.28 5.78 -14.01
CA THR A 287 18.41 6.78 -14.65
C THR A 287 19.02 7.31 -15.94
N ASP A 288 20.32 7.62 -15.95
CA ASP A 288 21.03 8.11 -17.13
C ASP A 288 21.07 7.05 -18.24
N ALA A 289 21.30 5.78 -17.90
CA ALA A 289 21.26 4.68 -18.87
C ALA A 289 19.87 4.50 -19.50
N LEU A 290 18.81 4.59 -18.69
CA LEU A 290 17.43 4.57 -19.21
C LEU A 290 17.11 5.80 -20.05
N ALA A 291 17.61 6.98 -19.69
CA ALA A 291 17.44 8.20 -20.46
C ALA A 291 18.10 8.12 -21.84
N LEU A 292 19.33 7.61 -21.90
CA LEU A 292 20.01 7.31 -23.16
C LEU A 292 19.19 6.30 -23.98
N LYS A 293 18.65 5.26 -23.33
CA LYS A 293 17.79 4.29 -24.01
C LYS A 293 16.51 4.93 -24.57
N ALA A 294 15.90 5.84 -23.83
CA ALA A 294 14.72 6.59 -24.27
C ALA A 294 15.04 7.46 -25.50
N GLN A 295 16.23 8.08 -25.54
CA GLN A 295 16.71 8.83 -26.72
C GLN A 295 16.95 7.91 -27.92
N GLU A 296 17.59 6.75 -27.74
CA GLU A 296 17.75 5.75 -28.81
C GLU A 296 16.40 5.27 -29.38
N MET A 297 15.38 5.22 -28.53
CA MET A 297 14.01 4.86 -28.91
C MET A 297 13.24 6.02 -29.56
N ASN A 298 13.85 7.20 -29.69
CA ASN A 298 13.24 8.43 -30.20
C ASN A 298 11.95 8.81 -29.44
N LEU A 299 11.94 8.64 -28.11
CA LEU A 299 10.82 9.07 -27.29
C LEU A 299 10.76 10.60 -27.22
N PHE A 300 9.55 11.14 -27.16
CA PHE A 300 9.26 12.56 -27.07
C PHE A 300 9.56 13.12 -25.67
N GLY A 301 9.33 12.32 -24.63
CA GLY A 301 9.58 12.72 -23.25
C GLY A 301 9.53 11.57 -22.26
N LEU A 302 9.77 11.90 -20.99
CA LEU A 302 9.73 11.00 -19.85
C LEU A 302 8.86 11.59 -18.73
N SER A 303 7.96 10.78 -18.19
CA SER A 303 7.18 11.11 -17.00
C SER A 303 7.71 10.41 -15.75
N PHE A 304 7.48 11.02 -14.61
CA PHE A 304 7.91 10.55 -13.29
C PHE A 304 6.78 10.74 -12.28
N GLY A 305 6.44 9.68 -11.54
CA GLY A 305 5.58 9.76 -10.36
C GLY A 305 6.41 9.78 -9.09
N ALA A 306 6.69 10.97 -8.53
CA ALA A 306 7.39 11.07 -7.26
C ALA A 306 6.38 11.09 -6.10
N VAL A 307 6.50 10.15 -5.16
CA VAL A 307 5.65 10.13 -3.95
C VAL A 307 5.73 11.44 -3.16
N THR A 308 4.65 11.73 -2.44
CA THR A 308 4.54 12.96 -1.61
C THR A 308 4.75 12.68 -0.13
N SER A 309 4.77 11.41 0.30
CA SER A 309 5.15 11.01 1.66
C SER A 309 6.59 11.37 2.04
N HIS A 310 7.48 11.58 1.07
CA HIS A 310 8.84 12.08 1.29
C HIS A 310 9.41 12.85 0.09
N ALA A 311 10.37 13.74 0.34
CA ALA A 311 11.03 14.55 -0.71
C ALA A 311 12.24 13.87 -1.40
N ILE A 312 12.59 12.63 -1.03
CA ILE A 312 13.84 11.97 -1.48
C ILE A 312 13.87 11.77 -3.00
N SER A 313 12.85 11.12 -3.56
CA SER A 313 12.75 10.85 -5.01
C SER A 313 12.56 12.15 -5.81
N GLN A 314 11.81 13.11 -5.27
CA GLN A 314 11.56 14.41 -5.93
C GLN A 314 12.85 15.18 -6.21
N ARG A 315 13.81 15.19 -5.27
CA ARG A 315 15.10 15.83 -5.47
C ARG A 315 15.89 15.23 -6.63
N GLU A 316 15.85 13.91 -6.79
CA GLU A 316 16.59 13.23 -7.85
C GLU A 316 15.93 13.42 -9.22
N VAL A 317 14.60 13.45 -9.26
CA VAL A 317 13.82 13.84 -10.45
C VAL A 317 14.14 15.27 -10.88
N ALA A 318 14.23 16.21 -9.93
CA ALA A 318 14.60 17.60 -10.21
C ALA A 318 16.04 17.74 -10.73
N LYS A 319 17.01 17.02 -10.16
CA LYS A 319 18.39 16.98 -10.67
C LYS A 319 18.50 16.44 -12.09
N PHE A 320 17.63 15.49 -12.43
CA PHE A 320 17.55 14.95 -13.79
C PHE A 320 16.96 15.96 -14.79
N GLY A 321 16.40 17.08 -14.32
CA GLY A 321 15.82 18.14 -15.15
C GLY A 321 14.37 17.91 -15.52
N ALA A 322 13.66 17.05 -14.77
CA ALA A 322 12.22 16.93 -14.89
C ALA A 322 11.53 17.94 -13.95
N HIS A 323 10.43 18.52 -14.41
CA HIS A 323 9.72 19.58 -13.69
C HIS A 323 8.32 19.15 -13.30
N PRO A 324 7.82 19.55 -12.11
CA PRO A 324 6.47 19.23 -11.69
C PRO A 324 5.44 19.93 -12.58
N CYS A 325 4.43 19.19 -13.00
CA CYS A 325 3.33 19.64 -13.86
C CYS A 325 1.95 19.15 -13.39
N GLY A 326 1.89 18.36 -12.32
CA GLY A 326 0.63 17.97 -11.68
C GLY A 326 0.82 17.33 -10.31
N LEU A 327 -0.29 17.22 -9.57
CA LEU A 327 -0.40 16.53 -8.30
C LEU A 327 -1.59 15.57 -8.37
N ASP A 328 -1.31 14.28 -8.51
CA ASP A 328 -2.31 13.21 -8.51
C ASP A 328 -2.57 12.79 -7.05
N LEU A 329 -3.74 13.16 -6.52
CA LEU A 329 -4.11 12.94 -5.13
C LEU A 329 -4.67 11.55 -4.89
N ALA A 330 -4.26 10.94 -3.76
CA ALA A 330 -4.81 9.67 -3.26
C ALA A 330 -4.74 8.52 -4.29
N THR A 331 -3.81 8.59 -5.23
CA THR A 331 -3.76 7.74 -6.43
C THR A 331 -3.70 6.26 -6.11
N ILE A 332 -2.93 5.87 -5.08
CA ILE A 332 -2.65 4.47 -4.76
C ILE A 332 -3.01 4.20 -3.30
N SER A 333 -3.56 3.01 -3.06
CA SER A 333 -3.81 2.49 -1.71
C SER A 333 -2.53 2.60 -0.85
N PRO A 334 -2.62 2.83 0.46
CA PRO A 334 -1.42 3.01 1.29
C PRO A 334 -0.49 1.80 1.16
N PHE A 335 0.79 2.03 0.88
CA PHE A 335 1.80 0.96 0.81
C PHE A 335 3.02 1.32 1.65
N GLY A 336 3.59 0.31 2.34
CA GLY A 336 4.73 0.52 3.25
C GLY A 336 6.08 0.47 2.54
N PHE A 337 7.04 1.28 3.00
CA PHE A 337 8.45 1.21 2.60
C PHE A 337 9.30 0.55 3.70
N LYS A 338 9.38 -0.79 3.67
CA LYS A 338 10.12 -1.59 4.66
C LYS A 338 11.58 -1.13 4.81
N ALA A 339 12.26 -0.87 3.70
CA ALA A 339 13.69 -0.50 3.72
C ALA A 339 14.00 0.97 4.07
N LEU A 340 12.98 1.77 4.38
CA LEU A 340 13.13 3.13 4.92
C LEU A 340 12.83 3.20 6.42
N GLY A 341 12.55 2.07 7.07
CA GLY A 341 12.17 2.05 8.49
C GLY A 341 10.81 2.70 8.76
N LEU A 342 10.01 2.92 7.71
CA LEU A 342 8.63 3.37 7.80
C LEU A 342 7.75 2.15 8.10
N GLU A 343 7.67 1.77 9.37
CA GLU A 343 6.82 0.66 9.80
C GLU A 343 5.39 1.11 10.10
N GLY A 344 4.42 0.33 9.61
CA GLY A 344 3.00 0.64 9.68
C GLY A 344 2.43 1.01 8.30
N MET A 345 1.13 0.73 8.11
CA MET A 345 0.42 1.22 6.93
C MET A 345 0.33 2.75 7.02
N PRO A 346 0.69 3.49 5.96
CA PRO A 346 0.50 4.93 5.95
C PRO A 346 -0.96 5.28 6.24
N PRO A 347 -1.22 6.39 6.97
CA PRO A 347 -2.55 6.74 7.44
C PRO A 347 -3.48 7.24 6.32
N GLN A 348 -2.95 7.47 5.12
CA GLN A 348 -3.71 7.87 3.95
C GLN A 348 -3.13 7.27 2.67
N ARG A 349 -3.95 7.31 1.61
CA ARG A 349 -3.57 6.91 0.25
C ARG A 349 -2.40 7.78 -0.24
N GLU A 350 -1.48 7.18 -1.00
CA GLU A 350 -0.30 7.87 -1.50
C GLU A 350 -0.67 8.77 -2.68
N SER A 351 -0.12 9.99 -2.68
CA SER A 351 -0.26 10.96 -3.77
C SER A 351 1.07 11.11 -4.50
N PHE A 352 1.01 11.43 -5.79
CA PHE A 352 2.18 11.59 -6.63
C PHE A 352 2.30 13.01 -7.17
N LEU A 353 3.47 13.59 -6.99
CA LEU A 353 3.91 14.73 -7.79
C LEU A 353 4.28 14.21 -9.17
N HIS A 354 3.47 14.57 -10.18
CA HIS A 354 3.73 14.25 -11.57
C HIS A 354 4.77 15.24 -12.12
N CYS A 355 5.92 14.70 -12.52
CA CYS A 355 6.99 15.46 -13.13
C CYS A 355 7.24 14.98 -14.56
N PHE A 356 7.71 15.89 -15.40
CA PHE A 356 7.91 15.62 -16.82
C PHE A 356 9.19 16.24 -17.36
N LYS A 357 9.82 15.57 -18.33
CA LYS A 357 10.96 16.08 -19.10
C LYS A 357 10.78 15.76 -20.59
N TYR A 358 10.86 16.77 -21.45
CA TYR A 358 10.99 16.57 -22.89
C TYR A 358 12.39 16.06 -23.24
N LEU A 359 12.48 15.13 -24.19
CA LEU A 359 13.76 14.63 -24.74
C LEU A 359 14.12 15.29 -26.07
N VAL A 360 13.16 15.99 -26.68
CA VAL A 360 13.31 16.79 -27.90
C VAL A 360 12.65 18.14 -27.70
N ASP A 361 13.01 19.15 -28.49
CA ASP A 361 12.38 20.47 -28.41
C ASP A 361 10.90 20.37 -28.85
N PRO A 362 9.92 20.66 -27.96
CA PRO A 362 8.52 20.50 -28.28
C PRO A 362 7.99 21.71 -29.09
N PRO A 363 7.05 21.50 -30.02
CA PRO A 363 6.34 22.62 -30.65
C PRO A 363 5.48 23.38 -29.63
N PRO A 364 5.10 24.64 -29.91
CA PRO A 364 4.17 25.39 -29.08
C PRO A 364 2.90 24.58 -28.76
N ALA A 365 2.44 24.64 -27.52
CA ALA A 365 1.21 23.99 -27.07
C ALA A 365 0.02 24.92 -27.26
N SER A 366 -0.96 24.50 -28.05
CA SER A 366 -2.28 25.15 -28.05
C SER A 366 -3.13 24.58 -26.94
N VAL A 367 -3.59 25.42 -26.01
CA VAL A 367 -4.36 24.96 -24.84
C VAL A 367 -5.66 25.72 -24.67
N HIS A 368 -6.71 24.99 -24.32
CA HIS A 368 -8.03 25.53 -24.03
C HIS A 368 -8.41 25.18 -22.59
N VAL A 369 -8.19 26.12 -21.68
CA VAL A 369 -8.51 25.97 -20.25
C VAL A 369 -9.42 27.11 -19.79
N PRO A 370 -10.26 26.88 -18.77
CA PRO A 370 -10.99 27.96 -18.12
C PRO A 370 -10.06 29.08 -17.67
N ALA A 371 -10.54 30.33 -17.73
CA ALA A 371 -9.75 31.52 -17.39
C ALA A 371 -9.09 31.42 -16.01
N ARG A 372 -9.75 30.76 -15.04
CA ARG A 372 -9.24 30.52 -13.68
C ARG A 372 -7.93 29.71 -13.62
N HIS A 373 -7.70 28.81 -14.57
CA HIS A 373 -6.51 27.95 -14.59
C HIS A 373 -5.39 28.56 -15.43
N ARG A 374 -5.66 29.64 -16.18
CA ARG A 374 -4.70 30.21 -17.13
C ARG A 374 -3.35 30.52 -16.48
N GLU A 375 -3.35 31.17 -15.32
CA GLU A 375 -2.11 31.54 -14.62
C GLU A 375 -1.28 30.30 -14.23
N ILE A 376 -1.86 29.32 -13.53
CA ILE A 376 -1.10 28.13 -13.10
C ILE A 376 -0.63 27.31 -14.32
N VAL A 377 -1.45 27.23 -15.37
CA VAL A 377 -1.12 26.52 -16.61
C VAL A 377 0.04 27.21 -17.32
N GLU A 378 0.01 28.52 -17.50
CA GLU A 378 1.12 29.31 -18.05
C GLU A 378 2.42 29.06 -17.29
N ARG A 379 2.36 29.00 -15.95
CA ARG A 379 3.52 28.71 -15.12
C ARG A 379 4.05 27.28 -15.27
N ILE A 380 3.16 26.30 -15.40
CA ILE A 380 3.53 24.91 -15.70
C ILE A 380 4.26 24.84 -17.04
N TYR A 381 3.71 25.43 -18.11
CA TYR A 381 4.34 25.43 -19.44
C TYR A 381 5.67 26.19 -19.46
N ALA A 382 5.78 27.29 -18.72
CA ALA A 382 7.04 28.02 -18.56
C ALA A 382 8.12 27.16 -17.88
N LYS A 383 7.75 26.37 -16.86
CA LYS A 383 8.66 25.42 -16.20
C LYS A 383 9.05 24.26 -17.11
N LEU A 384 8.13 23.77 -17.93
CA LEU A 384 8.38 22.76 -18.95
C LEU A 384 9.13 23.31 -20.17
N GLN A 385 9.41 24.62 -20.21
CA GLN A 385 10.09 25.31 -21.31
C GLN A 385 9.41 25.11 -22.68
N ARG A 386 8.08 24.95 -22.68
CA ARG A 386 7.28 24.80 -23.90
C ARG A 386 6.44 26.05 -24.11
N PRO A 387 6.55 26.75 -25.25
CA PRO A 387 5.74 27.93 -25.52
C PRO A 387 4.24 27.60 -25.49
N LEU A 388 3.43 28.49 -24.91
CA LEU A 388 1.99 28.35 -24.80
C LEU A 388 1.27 29.27 -25.78
N VAL A 389 0.26 28.74 -26.47
CA VAL A 389 -0.70 29.50 -27.28
C VAL A 389 -2.09 29.30 -26.67
N PRO A 390 -2.61 30.28 -25.90
CA PRO A 390 -3.94 30.17 -25.33
C PRO A 390 -4.99 30.20 -26.45
N GLY A 391 -5.95 29.27 -26.38
CA GLY A 391 -7.10 29.20 -27.26
C GLY A 391 -8.39 29.62 -26.55
N GLU A 392 -9.34 30.12 -27.33
CA GLU A 392 -10.66 30.53 -26.86
C GLU A 392 -11.65 29.36 -26.90
N PRO A 393 -12.63 29.30 -25.97
CA PRO A 393 -13.62 28.23 -25.97
C PRO A 393 -14.49 28.27 -27.22
N ASP A 394 -14.85 27.10 -27.73
CA ASP A 394 -15.80 26.94 -28.84
C ASP A 394 -17.04 26.19 -28.36
N ARG A 395 -18.21 26.68 -28.78
CA ARG A 395 -19.53 26.10 -28.47
C ARG A 395 -20.11 25.30 -29.63
N ARG A 396 -19.37 25.12 -30.72
CA ARG A 396 -19.80 24.28 -31.83
C ARG A 396 -19.91 22.81 -31.40
N ASP A 397 -20.98 22.20 -31.85
CA ASP A 397 -21.27 20.78 -31.64
C ASP A 397 -20.28 19.91 -32.39
N MET A 398 -19.71 18.93 -31.69
CA MET A 398 -18.80 17.91 -32.24
C MET A 398 -19.31 16.53 -31.81
N PRO A 399 -19.02 15.45 -32.55
CA PRO A 399 -19.28 14.10 -32.06
C PRO A 399 -18.32 13.78 -30.90
N GLY A 400 -18.79 13.88 -29.66
CA GLY A 400 -18.01 13.56 -28.46
C GLY A 400 -17.70 12.07 -28.36
N ARG A 401 -16.51 11.73 -27.84
CA ARG A 401 -16.10 10.37 -27.51
C ARG A 401 -15.31 10.36 -26.21
N TYR A 402 -15.58 9.38 -25.37
CA TYR A 402 -14.81 9.15 -24.15
C TYR A 402 -14.68 7.65 -23.87
N ALA A 403 -13.68 7.29 -23.06
CA ALA A 403 -13.47 5.94 -22.56
C ALA A 403 -13.53 5.92 -21.04
N VAL A 404 -13.97 4.80 -20.47
CA VAL A 404 -14.05 4.61 -19.02
C VAL A 404 -13.29 3.34 -18.66
N SER A 405 -12.50 3.39 -17.59
CA SER A 405 -11.86 2.22 -17.00
C SER A 405 -11.85 2.30 -15.49
N PHE A 406 -11.75 1.14 -14.83
CA PHE A 406 -11.68 1.03 -13.38
C PHE A 406 -10.52 0.11 -13.00
N ASN A 407 -9.60 0.62 -12.19
CA ASN A 407 -8.53 -0.16 -11.61
C ASN A 407 -8.95 -0.62 -10.21
N LYS A 408 -9.28 -1.92 -10.12
CA LYS A 408 -9.71 -2.57 -8.87
C LYS A 408 -8.64 -2.61 -7.78
N MET A 409 -7.36 -2.66 -8.15
CA MET A 409 -6.27 -2.71 -7.16
C MET A 409 -6.16 -1.40 -6.39
N ASP A 410 -6.34 -0.29 -7.09
CA ASP A 410 -6.24 1.05 -6.53
C ASP A 410 -7.60 1.67 -6.21
N ASN A 411 -8.72 0.98 -6.46
CA ASN A 411 -10.08 1.55 -6.44
C ASN A 411 -10.14 2.90 -7.18
N LYS A 412 -9.48 2.99 -8.34
CA LYS A 412 -9.34 4.23 -9.12
C LYS A 412 -10.18 4.14 -10.39
N GLY A 413 -11.13 5.06 -10.54
CA GLY A 413 -11.84 5.30 -11.80
C GLY A 413 -11.06 6.23 -12.71
N MET A 414 -11.10 5.98 -14.02
CA MET A 414 -10.53 6.84 -15.04
C MET A 414 -11.53 7.05 -16.17
N ILE A 415 -11.79 8.32 -16.49
CA ILE A 415 -12.56 8.74 -17.66
C ILE A 415 -11.62 9.57 -18.55
N THR A 416 -11.44 9.16 -19.80
CA THR A 416 -10.58 9.87 -20.75
C THR A 416 -11.43 10.35 -21.92
N VAL A 417 -11.55 11.67 -22.08
CA VAL A 417 -12.21 12.28 -23.22
C VAL A 417 -11.24 12.25 -24.41
N LYS A 418 -11.69 11.68 -25.51
CA LYS A 418 -10.95 11.57 -26.78
C LYS A 418 -11.32 12.71 -27.71
N ASP A 419 -12.62 12.98 -27.81
CA ASP A 419 -13.19 14.09 -28.56
C ASP A 419 -14.14 14.86 -27.64
N ALA A 420 -13.84 16.13 -27.42
CA ALA A 420 -14.54 16.98 -26.49
C ALA A 420 -15.83 17.55 -27.10
N ASP A 421 -16.95 17.27 -26.46
CA ASP A 421 -18.23 17.94 -26.68
C ASP A 421 -18.90 18.23 -25.33
N SER A 422 -19.28 19.48 -25.08
CA SER A 422 -19.98 19.90 -23.86
C SER A 422 -21.30 19.15 -23.59
N ARG A 423 -21.94 18.58 -24.62
CA ARG A 423 -23.20 17.83 -24.46
C ARG A 423 -23.00 16.44 -23.86
N GLN A 424 -21.80 15.88 -23.96
CA GLN A 424 -21.48 14.55 -23.41
C GLN A 424 -21.33 14.57 -21.87
N TRP A 425 -21.37 15.75 -21.26
CA TRP A 425 -21.22 15.91 -19.81
C TRP A 425 -22.21 15.05 -18.99
N ARG A 426 -23.46 14.93 -19.44
CA ARG A 426 -24.47 14.11 -18.73
C ARG A 426 -24.05 12.65 -18.63
N GLU A 427 -23.46 12.12 -19.69
CA GLU A 427 -23.02 10.73 -19.79
C GLU A 427 -21.72 10.52 -18.99
N ILE A 428 -20.78 11.47 -19.05
CA ILE A 428 -19.57 11.49 -18.22
C ILE A 428 -19.96 11.52 -16.73
N LEU A 429 -20.86 12.42 -16.32
CA LEU A 429 -21.31 12.51 -14.93
C LEU A 429 -21.98 11.21 -14.48
N ARG A 430 -22.77 10.57 -15.34
CA ARG A 430 -23.36 9.27 -15.04
C ARG A 430 -22.27 8.21 -14.83
N ALA A 431 -21.27 8.16 -15.70
CA ALA A 431 -20.13 7.26 -15.54
C ALA A 431 -19.34 7.52 -14.25
N THR A 432 -19.15 8.78 -13.86
CA THR A 432 -18.55 9.15 -12.57
C THR A 432 -19.33 8.58 -11.40
N ILE A 433 -20.66 8.74 -11.42
CA ILE A 433 -21.55 8.21 -10.37
C ILE A 433 -21.48 6.69 -10.32
N ASP A 434 -21.56 6.02 -11.47
CA ASP A 434 -21.48 4.55 -11.52
C ASP A 434 -20.10 4.04 -11.03
N LEU A 435 -19.01 4.73 -11.33
CA LEU A 435 -17.68 4.39 -10.79
C LEU A 435 -17.62 4.52 -9.27
N ILE A 436 -18.22 5.56 -8.68
CA ILE A 436 -18.19 5.78 -7.23
C ILE A 436 -19.16 4.83 -6.53
N ASP A 437 -20.44 4.87 -6.91
CA ASP A 437 -21.54 4.24 -6.16
C ASP A 437 -21.64 2.73 -6.43
N ILE A 438 -21.25 2.27 -7.64
CA ILE A 438 -21.37 0.86 -8.04
C ILE A 438 -20.01 0.17 -7.98
N ALA A 439 -18.97 0.76 -8.59
CA ALA A 439 -17.64 0.14 -8.61
C ALA A 439 -16.84 0.36 -7.32
N GLY A 440 -17.25 1.32 -6.46
CA GLY A 440 -16.58 1.61 -5.19
C GLY A 440 -15.27 2.40 -5.38
N ALA A 441 -15.21 3.30 -6.36
CA ALA A 441 -14.04 4.11 -6.61
C ALA A 441 -13.79 5.13 -5.48
N ASP A 442 -12.60 5.06 -4.88
CA ASP A 442 -12.11 6.03 -3.88
C ASP A 442 -11.78 7.39 -4.52
N LEU A 443 -11.46 7.37 -5.82
CA LEU A 443 -11.26 8.55 -6.65
C LEU A 443 -11.65 8.28 -8.11
N VAL A 444 -12.01 9.34 -8.82
CA VAL A 444 -12.18 9.32 -10.28
C VAL A 444 -11.36 10.43 -10.90
N CYS A 445 -10.49 10.07 -11.85
CA CYS A 445 -9.79 11.03 -12.70
C CYS A 445 -10.58 11.25 -14.00
N LEU A 446 -10.60 12.49 -14.48
CA LEU A 446 -11.14 12.89 -15.76
C LEU A 446 -10.04 13.59 -16.57
N ASP A 447 -9.68 13.00 -17.70
CA ASP A 447 -8.71 13.56 -18.63
C ASP A 447 -9.41 14.26 -19.79
N LEU A 448 -9.05 15.52 -20.02
CA LEU A 448 -9.60 16.37 -21.08
C LEU A 448 -8.50 16.82 -22.06
N PRO A 449 -8.69 16.70 -23.38
CA PRO A 449 -7.67 17.03 -24.38
C PRO A 449 -7.53 18.54 -24.58
N LEU A 450 -6.38 19.12 -24.19
CA LEU A 450 -6.17 20.57 -24.17
C LEU A 450 -6.15 21.22 -25.55
N LEU A 451 -5.84 20.46 -26.60
CA LEU A 451 -5.84 20.96 -27.98
C LEU A 451 -7.25 21.31 -28.47
N GLN A 452 -8.29 20.78 -27.82
CA GLN A 452 -9.67 20.88 -28.27
C GLN A 452 -10.42 22.02 -27.55
N PRO A 453 -11.03 22.97 -28.28
CA PRO A 453 -11.69 24.13 -27.67
C PRO A 453 -12.81 23.84 -26.66
N GLN A 454 -13.52 22.73 -26.83
CA GLN A 454 -14.62 22.30 -25.96
C GLN A 454 -14.14 21.86 -24.58
N THR A 455 -12.85 21.60 -24.39
CA THR A 455 -12.25 21.21 -23.09
C THR A 455 -12.49 22.25 -22.02
N SER A 456 -12.43 23.55 -22.35
CA SER A 456 -12.72 24.60 -21.38
C SER A 456 -14.15 24.52 -20.82
N LEU A 457 -15.14 24.17 -21.66
CA LEU A 457 -16.54 24.06 -21.25
C LEU A 457 -16.78 22.81 -20.40
N LEU A 458 -16.22 21.67 -20.82
CA LEU A 458 -16.31 20.41 -20.07
C LEU A 458 -15.63 20.53 -18.70
N CYS A 459 -14.50 21.24 -18.63
CA CYS A 459 -13.81 21.49 -17.38
C CYS A 459 -14.72 22.23 -16.39
N GLU A 460 -15.36 23.34 -16.79
CA GLU A 460 -16.28 24.08 -15.91
C GLU A 460 -17.47 23.22 -15.45
N GLN A 461 -18.03 22.38 -16.33
CA GLN A 461 -19.09 21.45 -15.97
C GLN A 461 -18.62 20.40 -14.96
N ALA A 462 -17.42 19.86 -15.13
CA ALA A 462 -16.82 18.89 -14.22
C ALA A 462 -16.56 19.49 -12.84
N GLU A 463 -16.05 20.72 -12.79
CA GLU A 463 -15.77 21.41 -11.54
C GLU A 463 -17.03 21.69 -10.73
N ASN A 464 -18.13 22.04 -11.40
CA ASN A 464 -19.42 22.20 -10.74
C ASN A 464 -19.91 20.88 -10.12
N ALA A 465 -19.45 19.72 -10.61
CA ALA A 465 -19.76 18.41 -10.05
C ALA A 465 -18.68 17.86 -9.11
N GLY A 466 -17.77 18.71 -8.63
CA GLY A 466 -16.81 18.34 -7.58
C GLY A 466 -15.50 17.77 -8.08
N TYR A 467 -15.23 17.82 -9.38
CA TYR A 467 -13.87 17.63 -9.89
C TYR A 467 -13.02 18.86 -9.60
N HIS A 468 -11.75 18.68 -9.26
CA HIS A 468 -10.81 19.77 -9.08
C HIS A 468 -9.58 19.59 -9.97
N PHE A 469 -8.90 20.70 -10.25
CA PHE A 469 -7.64 20.69 -10.99
C PHE A 469 -6.63 19.71 -10.35
N ALA A 470 -5.98 18.89 -11.16
CA ALA A 470 -4.87 18.03 -10.73
C ALA A 470 -3.56 18.42 -11.43
N GLY A 471 -3.60 18.76 -12.72
CA GLY A 471 -2.41 19.14 -13.48
C GLY A 471 -2.49 18.85 -14.96
N ILE A 472 -1.32 18.90 -15.61
CA ILE A 472 -1.14 18.66 -17.04
C ILE A 472 -0.35 17.36 -17.22
N TRP A 473 -0.85 16.50 -18.11
CA TRP A 473 -0.20 15.26 -18.56
C TRP A 473 0.23 15.43 -20.01
N PRO A 474 1.51 15.81 -20.26
CA PRO A 474 1.93 16.18 -21.59
C PRO A 474 1.97 14.98 -22.55
N HIS A 475 1.51 15.19 -23.79
CA HIS A 475 1.55 14.23 -24.88
C HIS A 475 0.87 12.87 -24.62
N GLU A 476 -0.14 12.84 -23.75
CA GLU A 476 -0.93 11.63 -23.45
C GLU A 476 -2.29 11.59 -24.17
N ALA A 477 -2.69 12.65 -24.88
CA ALA A 477 -3.93 12.68 -25.65
C ALA A 477 -3.80 11.91 -26.99
N GLU A 478 -4.92 11.39 -27.51
CA GLU A 478 -4.96 10.63 -28.78
C GLU A 478 -4.58 11.50 -29.99
N ASP A 479 -4.80 12.81 -29.91
CA ASP A 479 -4.39 13.80 -30.91
C ASP A 479 -2.92 14.25 -30.77
N ASN A 480 -2.13 13.54 -29.95
CA ASN A 480 -0.75 13.85 -29.59
C ASN A 480 -0.60 15.20 -28.84
N GLY A 481 -1.69 15.73 -28.31
CA GLY A 481 -1.72 16.89 -27.43
C GLY A 481 -1.54 16.55 -25.95
N ASP A 482 -1.64 17.58 -25.11
CA ASP A 482 -1.54 17.45 -23.67
C ASP A 482 -2.94 17.24 -23.06
N LEU A 483 -3.02 16.51 -21.94
CA LEU A 483 -4.25 16.31 -21.19
C LEU A 483 -4.29 17.25 -19.98
N LEU A 484 -5.44 17.87 -19.72
CA LEU A 484 -5.79 18.42 -18.42
C LEU A 484 -6.43 17.29 -17.61
N ARG A 485 -5.82 16.94 -16.47
CA ARG A 485 -6.43 16.01 -15.53
C ARG A 485 -7.17 16.77 -14.45
N LEU A 486 -8.40 16.36 -14.22
CA LEU A 486 -9.20 16.72 -13.06
C LEU A 486 -9.40 15.48 -12.19
N THR A 487 -9.54 15.68 -10.88
CA THR A 487 -9.77 14.59 -9.93
C THR A 487 -10.99 14.88 -9.09
N ARG A 488 -11.81 13.85 -8.84
CA ARG A 488 -12.88 13.88 -7.83
C ARG A 488 -12.57 12.81 -6.79
N LEU A 489 -12.47 13.24 -5.52
CA LEU A 489 -12.17 12.35 -4.40
C LEU A 489 -13.45 11.92 -3.67
N SER A 490 -13.55 10.64 -3.36
CA SER A 490 -14.54 10.06 -2.44
C SER A 490 -13.93 9.81 -1.05
N THR A 491 -12.64 10.08 -0.90
CA THR A 491 -11.84 9.84 0.29
C THR A 491 -11.21 11.13 0.81
N LYS A 492 -10.86 11.16 2.10
CA LYS A 492 -10.21 12.32 2.71
C LYS A 492 -8.70 12.24 2.49
N ILE A 493 -8.09 13.40 2.27
CA ILE A 493 -6.65 13.54 2.14
C ILE A 493 -6.18 14.69 3.02
N ASP A 494 -5.11 14.47 3.78
CA ASP A 494 -4.50 15.45 4.66
C ASP A 494 -3.25 16.03 3.99
N PHE A 495 -3.34 17.31 3.61
CA PHE A 495 -2.27 18.02 2.89
C PHE A 495 -1.05 18.32 3.77
N ASP A 496 -1.21 18.35 5.10
CA ASP A 496 -0.09 18.62 6.03
C ASP A 496 0.93 17.47 6.04
N ARG A 497 0.55 16.32 5.49
CA ARG A 497 1.41 15.13 5.37
C ARG A 497 2.29 15.17 4.12
N PHE A 498 2.04 16.06 3.18
CA PHE A 498 2.81 16.15 1.96
C PHE A 498 4.15 16.83 2.18
N GLN A 499 5.21 16.22 1.65
CA GLN A 499 6.55 16.77 1.65
C GLN A 499 6.96 17.12 0.23
N PHE A 500 7.33 18.37 0.01
CA PHE A 500 7.76 18.87 -1.30
C PHE A 500 9.18 19.43 -1.25
N PHE A 501 10.01 18.94 -2.17
CA PHE A 501 11.36 19.45 -2.41
C PHE A 501 11.33 20.79 -3.17
N ASP A 502 10.55 20.85 -4.25
CA ASP A 502 10.54 21.98 -5.17
C ASP A 502 9.53 23.07 -4.71
N PRO A 503 9.90 24.36 -4.68
CA PRO A 503 8.98 25.43 -4.33
C PRO A 503 7.74 25.53 -5.24
N PHE A 504 7.91 25.26 -6.54
CA PHE A 504 6.80 25.24 -7.50
C PHE A 504 5.88 24.02 -7.28
N ALA A 505 6.40 22.89 -6.79
CA ALA A 505 5.55 21.78 -6.38
C ALA A 505 4.61 22.16 -5.22
N ARG A 506 5.09 22.97 -4.26
CA ARG A 506 4.24 23.49 -3.16
C ARG A 506 3.14 24.40 -3.68
N GLU A 507 3.47 25.21 -4.68
CA GLU A 507 2.49 26.09 -5.30
C GLU A 507 1.40 25.32 -6.05
N ILE A 508 1.78 24.30 -6.84
CA ILE A 508 0.80 23.39 -7.47
C ILE A 508 -0.07 22.76 -6.37
N ALA A 509 0.52 22.29 -5.27
CA ALA A 509 -0.24 21.70 -4.17
C ALA A 509 -1.21 22.71 -3.52
N SER A 510 -0.79 23.95 -3.27
CA SER A 510 -1.66 24.99 -2.75
C SER A 510 -2.81 25.31 -3.71
N TYR A 511 -2.53 25.37 -5.02
CA TYR A 511 -3.56 25.59 -6.04
C TYR A 511 -4.57 24.44 -6.09
N VAL A 512 -4.08 23.20 -6.13
CA VAL A 512 -4.91 21.98 -6.13
C VAL A 512 -5.79 21.90 -4.88
N GLY A 513 -5.23 22.23 -3.70
CA GLY A 513 -5.99 22.27 -2.45
C GLY A 513 -7.12 23.30 -2.46
N ALA A 514 -6.83 24.52 -2.94
CA ALA A 514 -7.84 25.57 -3.08
C ALA A 514 -8.96 25.20 -4.07
N GLU A 515 -8.60 24.60 -5.22
CA GLU A 515 -9.59 24.15 -6.19
C GLU A 515 -10.40 22.95 -5.69
N MET A 516 -9.82 22.07 -4.87
CA MET A 516 -10.53 20.97 -4.22
C MET A 516 -11.61 21.48 -3.25
N GLU A 517 -11.28 22.46 -2.41
CA GLU A 517 -12.26 23.09 -1.51
C GLU A 517 -13.38 23.80 -2.29
N ARG A 518 -13.01 24.55 -3.32
CA ARG A 518 -13.97 25.28 -4.17
C ARG A 518 -14.91 24.34 -4.92
N ALA A 519 -14.39 23.32 -5.59
CA ALA A 519 -15.19 22.36 -6.35
C ALA A 519 -16.12 21.56 -5.43
N SER A 520 -15.65 21.20 -4.23
CA SER A 520 -16.48 20.55 -3.21
C SER A 520 -17.64 21.44 -2.77
N ALA A 521 -17.39 22.74 -2.56
CA ALA A 521 -18.44 23.70 -2.22
C ALA A 521 -19.45 23.91 -3.35
N ALA A 522 -18.99 23.94 -4.61
CA ALA A 522 -19.87 24.04 -5.78
C ALA A 522 -20.77 22.81 -5.93
N ALA A 523 -20.21 21.61 -5.75
CA ALA A 523 -20.96 20.36 -5.83
C ALA A 523 -22.00 20.22 -4.71
N ALA A 524 -21.71 20.74 -3.51
CA ALA A 524 -22.65 20.72 -2.38
C ALA A 524 -23.82 21.72 -2.53
N ALA A 525 -23.70 22.69 -3.43
CA ALA A 525 -24.74 23.69 -3.72
C ALA A 525 -25.73 23.24 -4.81
N LEU A 526 -25.45 22.12 -5.49
CA LEU A 526 -26.31 21.45 -6.47
C LEU A 526 -27.12 20.34 -5.80
#